data_AF-A0A1G1AG14-F1
#
_entry.id   AF-A0A1G1AG14-F1
#
_cell.length_a   1.000
_cell.length_b   1.000
_cell.length_c   1.000
_cell.angle_alpha   90.00
_cell.angle_beta   90.00
_cell.angle_gamma   90.00
#
_symmetry.space_group_name_H-M   'P 1'
#
loop_
_entity.id
_entity.type
_entity.pdbx_description
1 polymer ?
#
loop_
_entity_poly.entity_id
_entity_poly.type
_entity_poly.pdbx_seq_one_letter_code
_entity_poly.pdbx_strand_id
1 'polypeptide(L)'
;MAPETATMLHDHADLASRSVLKDQLRKGLPISLTARNNSMAPLIVDSDQLTVAPLKNNILKQNDILLIESGSDWIVHRLLTIRHTRNGQLLITKGDNTTGLDLPTDVSKALGRITEINHKPPQKLQFLDTNIDCTLLLASFLSTPMANSFNISAESNLETFIHKAELEQLAQAIYYYNKLPMLEQSYLQTLARNTIFLDEFRQLLNSIDNIDIILLKGAYLASCIYPSPGIRPFSDIDLLVKGRDFQKLHSCLKSSGYKPFPEINDSPELANQNYLNSVMYTNAGRNISIHVHWDLMNSTLPLYMNSRIEMDSIWNAARKNSLGFMELCPEHLLLHLAEHAVKHSFDRLILIRDIAEVIEKLGSEIDWDKFMAYCSNSRLNIIVYHCFILTAKLTAVQVPESVLAQLMPRKQSFEERLYLKILGKGYRGCDISLLLYLANANTFRDKFHFLWKTAFPPRRVMAMASNQNSDKINASVYIRRLLRGVRKILITTKSVYSAKHT
;
A
#
# COMPACT_ATOMS: atom_id res chain seq x y z
N MET A 1 9.28 -23.42 -0.33
CA MET A 1 8.19 -22.73 0.38
C MET A 1 8.82 -21.94 1.52
N ALA A 2 9.44 -20.82 1.18
CA ALA A 2 9.81 -19.75 2.10
C ALA A 2 8.56 -18.87 2.30
N PRO A 3 8.28 -18.40 3.53
CA PRO A 3 7.12 -17.57 3.79
C PRO A 3 7.41 -16.13 3.30
N GLU A 4 6.59 -15.63 2.39
CA GLU A 4 6.45 -14.20 2.11
C GLU A 4 5.99 -13.50 3.40
N THR A 5 6.90 -12.72 4.00
CA THR A 5 6.68 -11.65 4.98
C THR A 5 5.61 -11.91 6.04
N ALA A 6 5.96 -12.77 7.01
CA ALA A 6 5.43 -12.70 8.36
C ALA A 6 5.72 -11.30 8.95
N THR A 7 4.67 -10.62 9.41
CA THR A 7 4.78 -9.22 9.81
C THR A 7 5.45 -9.06 11.18
N MET A 8 6.39 -8.11 11.26
CA MET A 8 7.33 -7.90 12.35
C MET A 8 6.69 -7.47 13.67
N LEU A 9 7.19 -8.04 14.77
CA LEU A 9 7.08 -7.53 16.14
C LEU A 9 8.44 -6.94 16.55
N HIS A 10 8.74 -5.70 16.14
CA HIS A 10 9.78 -4.89 16.78
C HIS A 10 9.13 -3.98 17.84
N ASP A 11 8.99 -4.47 19.06
CA ASP A 11 9.41 -3.63 20.18
C ASP A 11 10.90 -3.88 20.38
N HIS A 12 11.61 -2.95 21.01
CA HIS A 12 13.05 -2.97 21.33
C HIS A 12 13.48 -4.12 22.28
N ALA A 13 13.00 -5.33 22.02
CA ALA A 13 13.40 -6.57 22.65
C ALA A 13 14.52 -7.17 21.79
N ASP A 14 15.75 -6.96 22.24
CA ASP A 14 16.96 -7.66 21.79
C ASP A 14 16.69 -9.18 21.64
N LEU A 15 17.52 -9.92 20.89
CA LEU A 15 17.40 -11.40 20.81
C LEU A 15 17.34 -12.03 22.22
N ALA A 16 18.01 -11.39 23.19
CA ALA A 16 17.97 -11.69 24.61
C ALA A 16 16.58 -11.51 25.26
N SER A 17 15.79 -10.51 24.87
CA SER A 17 14.46 -10.28 25.42
C SER A 17 13.43 -11.28 24.89
N ARG A 18 13.53 -11.70 23.61
CA ARG A 18 12.65 -12.73 23.03
C ARG A 18 12.89 -14.10 23.65
N SER A 19 14.14 -14.45 23.97
CA SER A 19 14.46 -15.72 24.65
C SER A 19 13.87 -15.76 26.07
N VAL A 20 13.92 -14.65 26.80
CA VAL A 20 13.29 -14.51 28.13
C VAL A 20 11.78 -14.66 28.07
N LEU A 21 11.12 -14.00 27.12
CA LEU A 21 9.65 -14.10 26.93
C LEU A 21 9.21 -15.52 26.55
N LYS A 22 9.99 -16.23 25.71
CA LYS A 22 9.74 -17.65 25.41
C LYS A 22 9.89 -18.52 26.66
N ASP A 23 10.91 -18.27 27.46
CA ASP A 23 11.13 -19.00 28.71
C ASP A 23 9.99 -18.78 29.72
N GLN A 24 9.46 -17.55 29.80
CA GLN A 24 8.26 -17.24 30.61
C GLN A 24 7.03 -18.03 30.14
N LEU A 25 6.75 -18.05 28.83
CA LEU A 25 5.66 -18.86 28.27
C LEU A 25 5.87 -20.36 28.55
N ARG A 26 7.09 -20.88 28.41
CA ARG A 26 7.44 -22.28 28.75
C ARG A 26 7.21 -22.59 30.23
N LYS A 27 7.56 -21.65 31.12
CA LYS A 27 7.30 -21.74 32.56
C LYS A 27 5.82 -21.62 32.90
N GLY A 28 4.97 -21.26 31.94
CA GLY A 28 3.52 -21.19 32.11
C GLY A 28 3.01 -19.84 32.60
N LEU A 29 3.80 -18.79 32.41
CA LEU A 29 3.43 -17.42 32.72
C LEU A 29 2.92 -16.74 31.44
N PRO A 30 1.79 -16.02 31.49
CA PRO A 30 1.34 -15.22 30.36
C PRO A 30 2.29 -14.04 30.13
N ILE A 31 2.36 -13.55 28.90
CA ILE A 31 3.15 -12.37 28.52
C ILE A 31 2.26 -11.31 27.87
N SER A 32 2.64 -10.04 27.97
CA SER A 32 1.99 -8.94 27.25
C SER A 32 2.84 -8.51 26.07
N LEU A 33 2.23 -8.33 24.91
CA LEU A 33 2.89 -7.86 23.68
C LEU A 33 2.11 -6.70 23.08
N THR A 34 2.82 -5.76 22.46
CA THR A 34 2.18 -4.73 21.64
C THR A 34 1.98 -5.27 20.22
N ALA A 35 0.74 -5.27 19.72
CA ALA A 35 0.48 -5.51 18.32
C ALA A 35 1.15 -4.42 17.49
N ARG A 36 1.95 -4.84 16.53
CA ARG A 36 2.38 -3.99 15.42
C ARG A 36 1.60 -4.41 14.19
N ASN A 37 1.50 -3.55 13.18
CA ASN A 37 0.86 -3.83 11.89
C ASN A 37 -0.66 -4.09 11.92
N ASN A 38 -1.24 -4.29 10.73
CA ASN A 38 -2.69 -4.47 10.53
C ASN A 38 -3.06 -5.83 9.92
N SER A 39 -2.21 -6.85 10.04
CA SER A 39 -2.44 -8.20 9.47
C SER A 39 -3.69 -8.88 10.04
N MET A 40 -4.07 -8.55 11.28
CA MET A 40 -5.25 -9.06 11.98
C MET A 40 -6.40 -8.05 12.07
N ALA A 41 -6.33 -6.94 11.32
CA ALA A 41 -7.40 -5.95 11.30
C ALA A 41 -8.71 -6.57 10.75
N PRO A 42 -9.89 -6.15 11.24
CA PRO A 42 -10.11 -5.12 12.25
C PRO A 42 -10.07 -5.64 13.70
N LEU A 43 -9.78 -6.93 13.92
CA LEU A 43 -9.87 -7.53 15.26
C LEU A 43 -8.70 -7.15 16.16
N ILE A 44 -7.50 -7.13 15.60
CA ILE A 44 -6.30 -6.59 16.26
C ILE A 44 -5.76 -5.53 15.30
N VAL A 45 -5.55 -4.32 15.81
CA VAL A 45 -4.99 -3.19 15.08
C VAL A 45 -3.67 -2.77 15.68
N ASP A 46 -2.89 -2.01 14.91
CA ASP A 46 -1.61 -1.51 15.40
C ASP A 46 -1.77 -0.80 16.76
N SER A 47 -0.80 -1.04 17.64
CA SER A 47 -0.73 -0.52 19.02
C SER A 47 -1.67 -1.15 20.05
N ASP A 48 -2.51 -2.13 19.68
CA ASP A 48 -3.26 -2.94 20.65
C ASP A 48 -2.31 -3.65 21.62
N GLN A 49 -2.71 -3.81 22.89
CA GLN A 49 -1.98 -4.66 23.84
C GLN A 49 -2.60 -6.05 23.87
N LEU A 50 -1.78 -7.07 23.68
CA LEU A 50 -2.17 -8.46 23.56
C LEU A 50 -1.68 -9.25 24.77
N THR A 51 -2.59 -9.91 25.48
CA THR A 51 -2.22 -10.89 26.50
C THR A 51 -2.09 -12.26 25.83
N VAL A 52 -0.90 -12.86 25.93
CA VAL A 52 -0.58 -14.17 25.37
C VAL A 52 -0.48 -15.19 26.50
N ALA A 53 -1.40 -16.14 26.54
CA ALA A 53 -1.38 -17.25 27.47
C ALA A 53 -0.59 -18.45 26.92
N PRO A 54 0.13 -19.20 27.77
CA PRO A 54 0.87 -20.39 27.38
C PRO A 54 -0.06 -21.54 26.96
N LEU A 55 0.41 -22.40 26.05
CA LEU A 55 -0.35 -23.55 25.53
C LEU A 55 -0.33 -24.77 26.46
N LYS A 56 -0.35 -24.58 27.79
CA LYS A 56 -0.35 -25.72 28.73
C LYS A 56 -1.72 -26.41 28.73
N ASN A 57 -1.73 -27.70 28.35
CA ASN A 57 -2.91 -28.60 28.34
C ASN A 57 -4.08 -28.21 27.42
N ASN A 58 -3.91 -27.22 26.53
CA ASN A 58 -5.01 -26.74 25.70
C ASN A 58 -5.04 -27.38 24.32
N ILE A 59 -6.12 -28.11 24.03
CA ILE A 59 -6.49 -28.50 22.67
C ILE A 59 -6.63 -27.21 21.85
N LEU A 60 -5.80 -27.07 20.83
CA LEU A 60 -5.93 -26.01 19.84
C LEU A 60 -7.24 -26.20 19.07
N LYS A 61 -8.06 -25.15 19.01
CA LYS A 61 -9.34 -25.17 18.32
C LYS A 61 -9.29 -24.27 17.09
N GLN A 62 -10.07 -24.65 16.09
CA GLN A 62 -10.31 -23.79 14.95
C GLN A 62 -10.81 -22.41 15.42
N ASN A 63 -10.25 -21.35 14.83
CA ASN A 63 -10.42 -19.92 15.12
C ASN A 63 -9.67 -19.37 16.33
N ASP A 64 -8.88 -20.17 17.05
CA ASP A 64 -7.92 -19.64 18.04
C ASP A 64 -6.98 -18.64 17.38
N ILE A 65 -6.57 -17.60 18.11
CA ILE A 65 -5.56 -16.64 17.64
C ILE A 65 -4.26 -17.00 18.34
N LEU A 66 -3.22 -17.29 17.57
CA LEU A 66 -1.98 -17.86 18.07
C LEU A 66 -0.82 -16.91 17.82
N LEU A 67 0.07 -16.81 18.81
CA LEU A 67 1.41 -16.28 18.65
C LEU A 67 2.29 -17.40 18.10
N ILE A 68 2.83 -17.24 16.89
CA ILE A 68 3.56 -18.26 16.14
C ILE A 68 4.94 -17.73 15.80
N GLU A 69 5.95 -18.57 15.97
CA GLU A 69 7.30 -18.31 15.49
C GLU A 69 7.41 -18.59 13.98
N SER A 70 7.73 -17.54 13.21
CA SER A 70 7.93 -17.58 11.77
C SER A 70 9.30 -16.99 11.42
N GLY A 71 10.28 -17.85 11.14
CA GLY A 71 11.66 -17.44 10.90
C GLY A 71 12.30 -16.84 12.15
N SER A 72 12.83 -15.62 12.03
CA SER A 72 13.36 -14.82 13.15
C SER A 72 12.29 -14.15 14.00
N ASP A 73 11.03 -14.13 13.55
CA ASP A 73 9.99 -13.25 14.07
C ASP A 73 8.78 -13.98 14.61
N TRP A 74 7.91 -13.24 15.28
CA TRP A 74 6.64 -13.74 15.80
C TRP A 74 5.49 -13.08 15.06
N ILE A 75 4.50 -13.87 14.71
CA ILE A 75 3.24 -13.42 14.11
C ILE A 75 2.07 -13.80 15.00
N VAL A 76 1.00 -13.03 14.91
CA VAL A 76 -0.25 -13.30 15.61
C VAL A 76 -1.32 -13.55 14.57
N HIS A 77 -1.68 -14.80 14.29
CA HIS A 77 -2.63 -15.13 13.24
C HIS A 77 -3.68 -16.15 13.71
N ARG A 78 -4.81 -16.19 13.00
CA ARG A 78 -5.93 -17.08 13.32
C ARG A 78 -5.66 -18.49 12.81
N LEU A 79 -5.80 -19.49 13.68
CA LEU A 79 -5.79 -20.91 13.34
C LEU A 79 -7.05 -21.27 12.55
N LEU A 80 -6.88 -21.68 11.29
CA LEU A 80 -7.99 -22.08 10.44
C LEU A 80 -8.23 -23.57 10.46
N THR A 81 -7.17 -24.38 10.49
CA THR A 81 -7.29 -25.84 10.58
C THR A 81 -5.98 -26.46 11.07
N ILE A 82 -6.06 -27.68 11.60
CA ILE A 82 -4.93 -28.50 12.00
C ILE A 82 -4.88 -29.69 11.05
N ARG A 83 -3.76 -29.86 10.33
CA ARG A 83 -3.52 -31.02 9.47
C ARG A 83 -2.68 -32.04 10.21
N HIS A 84 -3.18 -33.26 10.32
CA HIS A 84 -2.43 -34.38 10.87
C HIS A 84 -1.57 -35.01 9.78
N THR A 85 -0.27 -35.13 10.05
CA THR A 85 0.70 -35.78 9.17
C THR A 85 1.35 -36.95 9.91
N ARG A 86 2.09 -37.81 9.20
CA ARG A 86 2.85 -38.91 9.81
C ARG A 86 3.89 -38.43 10.83
N ASN A 87 4.33 -37.16 10.72
CA ASN A 87 5.42 -36.58 11.52
C ASN A 87 4.93 -35.56 12.57
N GLY A 88 3.62 -35.37 12.74
CA GLY A 88 3.07 -34.42 13.71
C GLY A 88 1.86 -33.64 13.20
N GLN A 89 1.52 -32.57 13.93
CA GLN A 89 0.40 -31.67 13.62
C GLN A 89 0.93 -30.38 12.98
N LEU A 90 0.40 -30.04 11.81
CA LEU A 90 0.68 -28.78 11.12
C LEU A 90 -0.50 -27.82 11.29
N LEU A 91 -0.20 -26.61 11.74
CA LEU A 91 -1.14 -25.51 11.88
C LEU A 91 -1.22 -24.76 10.55
N ILE A 92 -2.46 -24.55 10.08
CA ILE A 92 -2.76 -23.65 8.96
C ILE A 92 -3.36 -22.39 9.55
N THR A 93 -2.62 -21.29 9.50
CA THR A 93 -3.02 -20.00 10.09
C THR A 93 -3.15 -18.92 9.03
N LYS A 94 -3.84 -17.83 9.37
CA LYS A 94 -4.02 -16.67 8.49
C LYS A 94 -4.29 -15.40 9.29
N GLY A 95 -3.73 -14.27 8.84
CA GLY A 95 -4.12 -12.95 9.33
C GLY A 95 -5.49 -12.53 8.77
N ASP A 96 -6.39 -11.99 9.60
CA ASP A 96 -7.75 -11.61 9.19
C ASP A 96 -7.79 -10.60 8.02
N ASN A 97 -6.76 -9.74 7.90
CA ASN A 97 -6.58 -8.74 6.85
C ASN A 97 -5.54 -9.14 5.80
N THR A 98 -4.98 -10.35 5.88
CA THR A 98 -4.02 -10.86 4.89
C THR A 98 -4.76 -11.54 3.73
N THR A 99 -4.15 -11.56 2.56
CA THR A 99 -4.74 -12.16 1.35
C THR A 99 -4.49 -13.67 1.26
N GLY A 100 -3.32 -14.14 1.69
CA GLY A 100 -2.90 -15.56 1.65
C GLY A 100 -3.03 -16.31 2.99
N LEU A 101 -2.88 -17.63 2.94
CA LEU A 101 -2.66 -18.46 4.13
C LEU A 101 -1.18 -18.40 4.52
N ASP A 102 -0.88 -18.53 5.80
CA ASP A 102 0.48 -18.77 6.24
C ASP A 102 0.95 -20.15 5.76
N LEU A 103 2.27 -20.31 5.68
CA LEU A 103 2.84 -21.62 5.44
C LEU A 103 2.44 -22.59 6.57
N PRO A 104 2.13 -23.86 6.24
CA PRO A 104 1.88 -24.88 7.24
C PRO A 104 3.02 -24.92 8.26
N THR A 105 2.69 -24.63 9.51
CA THR A 105 3.67 -24.43 10.56
C THR A 105 3.54 -25.53 11.59
N ASP A 106 4.65 -26.14 11.99
CA ASP A 106 4.64 -27.17 13.03
C ASP A 106 4.05 -26.62 14.34
N VAL A 107 3.23 -27.42 15.02
CA VAL A 107 2.58 -27.04 16.28
C VAL A 107 3.60 -26.59 17.35
N SER A 108 4.83 -27.10 17.31
CA SER A 108 5.93 -26.69 18.21
C SER A 108 6.33 -25.22 18.09
N LYS A 109 6.01 -24.57 16.95
CA LYS A 109 6.27 -23.13 16.75
C LYS A 109 5.14 -22.24 17.30
N ALA A 110 4.03 -22.80 17.75
CA ALA A 110 3.02 -22.03 18.45
C ALA A 110 3.50 -21.75 19.89
N LEU A 111 3.75 -20.48 20.19
CA LEU A 111 4.29 -20.04 21.48
C LEU A 111 3.20 -19.84 22.53
N GLY A 112 2.01 -19.40 22.10
CA GLY A 112 0.92 -19.04 22.99
C GLY A 112 -0.38 -18.71 22.26
N ARG A 113 -1.46 -18.58 23.02
CA ARG A 113 -2.78 -18.15 22.53
C ARG A 113 -3.09 -16.75 23.01
N ILE A 114 -3.61 -15.91 22.13
CA ILE A 114 -4.12 -14.59 22.52
C ILE A 114 -5.43 -14.79 23.29
N THR A 115 -5.48 -14.32 24.54
CA THR A 115 -6.67 -14.44 25.40
C THR A 115 -7.37 -13.11 25.63
N GLU A 116 -6.64 -12.00 25.55
CA GLU A 116 -7.19 -10.66 25.73
C GLU A 116 -6.57 -9.71 24.71
N ILE A 117 -7.40 -8.80 24.19
CA ILE A 117 -7.01 -7.72 23.29
C ILE A 117 -7.49 -6.42 23.96
N ASN A 118 -6.54 -5.66 24.49
CA ASN A 118 -6.79 -4.35 25.05
C ASN A 118 -6.56 -3.33 23.95
N HIS A 119 -7.67 -2.87 23.35
CA HIS A 119 -7.62 -1.80 22.38
C HIS A 119 -7.11 -0.54 23.05
N LYS A 120 -5.88 -0.14 22.73
CA LYS A 120 -5.44 1.20 23.06
C LYS A 120 -6.21 2.14 22.12
N PRO A 121 -6.81 3.24 22.62
CA PRO A 121 -7.25 4.28 21.71
C PRO A 121 -6.07 4.59 20.80
N PRO A 122 -6.28 4.73 19.46
CA PRO A 122 -5.18 5.05 18.57
C PRO A 122 -4.44 6.21 19.23
N GLN A 123 -3.18 6.00 19.62
CA GLN A 123 -2.40 7.06 20.24
C GLN A 123 -2.60 8.26 19.35
N LYS A 124 -3.15 9.33 19.95
CA LYS A 124 -3.54 10.59 19.33
C LYS A 124 -2.70 10.79 18.08
N LEU A 125 -3.24 10.42 16.90
CA LEU A 125 -2.47 10.20 15.66
C LEU A 125 -1.39 11.29 15.51
N GLN A 126 -0.19 10.98 15.97
CA GLN A 126 1.02 11.72 15.68
C GLN A 126 1.47 11.08 14.38
N PHE A 127 1.04 11.78 13.33
CA PHE A 127 1.50 11.75 11.96
C PHE A 127 2.26 10.54 11.47
N LEU A 128 1.75 10.05 10.32
CA LEU A 128 2.49 9.32 9.31
C LEU A 128 2.99 7.97 9.83
N ASP A 129 2.66 6.90 9.12
CA ASP A 129 3.19 5.58 9.45
C ASP A 129 4.72 5.63 9.26
N THR A 130 5.42 5.99 10.33
CA THR A 130 6.88 6.04 10.43
C THR A 130 7.38 4.70 10.96
N ASN A 131 7.00 3.63 10.27
CA ASN A 131 7.79 2.40 10.34
C ASN A 131 9.25 2.74 10.05
N ILE A 132 10.17 1.97 10.64
CA ILE A 132 11.63 2.19 10.56
C ILE A 132 12.10 2.40 9.10
N ASP A 133 11.44 1.77 8.12
CA ASP A 133 11.65 1.93 6.68
C ASP A 133 11.43 3.36 6.13
N CYS A 134 10.61 4.20 6.79
CA CYS A 134 10.36 5.60 6.44
C CYS A 134 11.36 6.58 7.08
N THR A 135 12.21 6.11 8.00
CA THR A 135 13.15 6.92 8.80
C THR A 135 14.23 7.54 7.91
N LEU A 136 14.71 6.81 6.88
CA LEU A 136 15.66 7.29 5.87
C LEU A 136 15.06 8.33 4.92
N LEU A 137 13.80 8.13 4.53
CA LEU A 137 13.04 9.09 3.73
C LEU A 137 12.85 10.40 4.49
N LEU A 138 12.55 10.32 5.79
CA LEU A 138 12.45 11.48 6.66
C LEU A 138 13.81 12.17 6.93
N ALA A 139 14.91 11.42 6.99
CA ALA A 139 16.25 12.01 7.07
C ALA A 139 16.63 12.76 5.77
N SER A 140 16.28 12.22 4.59
CA SER A 140 16.47 12.92 3.30
C SER A 140 15.60 14.18 3.18
N PHE A 141 14.39 14.15 3.73
CA PHE A 141 13.44 15.25 3.76
C PHE A 141 13.95 16.44 4.60
N LEU A 142 14.75 16.19 5.64
CA LEU A 142 15.31 17.21 6.53
C LEU A 142 16.63 17.80 6.01
N SER A 143 17.23 17.20 4.98
CA SER A 143 18.45 17.72 4.34
C SER A 143 18.18 18.77 3.25
N THR A 144 16.92 18.97 2.85
CA THR A 144 16.51 20.03 1.92
C THR A 144 16.47 21.38 2.63
N PRO A 145 17.14 22.43 2.13
CA PRO A 145 17.21 23.72 2.80
C PRO A 145 15.85 24.43 2.76
N MET A 146 15.05 24.24 3.80
CA MET A 146 13.91 25.10 4.12
C MET A 146 14.44 26.36 4.80
N ALA A 147 14.54 27.45 4.06
CA ALA A 147 14.62 28.76 4.67
C ALA A 147 14.03 29.83 3.75
N ASN A 148 13.01 30.49 4.28
CA ASN A 148 12.63 31.87 3.96
C ASN A 148 11.89 32.09 2.64
N SER A 149 10.59 31.85 2.68
CA SER A 149 9.56 32.88 2.48
C SER A 149 8.29 32.18 2.04
N PHE A 150 7.19 32.32 2.77
CA PHE A 150 5.85 32.43 2.15
C PHE A 150 4.87 32.92 3.22
N ASN A 151 4.40 34.13 3.00
CA ASN A 151 3.39 34.80 3.81
C ASN A 151 2.05 34.53 3.14
N ILE A 152 1.14 33.77 3.77
CA ILE A 152 -0.20 33.55 3.22
C ILE A 152 -1.23 33.73 4.35
N SER A 153 -2.09 34.71 4.14
CA SER A 153 -3.20 35.11 5.00
C SER A 153 -4.26 34.02 5.16
N ALA A 154 -4.81 33.98 6.37
CA ALA A 154 -5.72 32.99 6.92
C ALA A 154 -7.01 32.75 6.11
N GLU A 155 -7.32 31.47 5.87
CA GLU A 155 -8.61 30.81 6.11
C GLU A 155 -8.65 29.42 5.40
N SER A 156 -8.04 28.38 5.98
CA SER A 156 -8.36 26.99 5.61
C SER A 156 -7.94 25.95 6.66
N ASN A 157 -8.67 24.82 6.75
CA ASN A 157 -8.31 23.64 7.57
C ASN A 157 -6.91 23.05 7.26
N LEU A 158 -6.26 23.52 6.20
CA LEU A 158 -4.91 23.16 5.79
C LEU A 158 -3.85 23.88 6.66
N GLU A 159 -4.16 25.04 7.23
CA GLU A 159 -3.24 25.82 8.09
C GLU A 159 -2.96 25.12 9.43
N THR A 160 -3.97 24.47 10.03
CA THR A 160 -3.81 23.67 11.24
C THR A 160 -2.96 22.41 11.00
N PHE A 161 -2.98 21.89 9.77
CA PHE A 161 -2.13 20.76 9.36
C PHE A 161 -0.67 21.17 9.21
N ILE A 162 -0.41 22.38 8.69
CA ILE A 162 0.93 22.94 8.44
C ILE A 162 1.64 23.28 9.76
N HIS A 163 0.96 23.95 10.68
CA HIS A 163 1.56 24.38 11.95
C HIS A 163 1.97 23.20 12.86
N LYS A 164 1.31 22.04 12.71
CA LYS A 164 1.64 20.81 13.43
C LYS A 164 2.82 20.06 12.75
N ALA A 165 2.93 20.12 11.43
CA ALA A 165 4.04 19.53 10.68
C ALA A 165 5.39 20.22 10.96
N GLU A 166 5.41 21.54 11.13
CA GLU A 166 6.63 22.31 11.47
C GLU A 166 7.17 21.97 12.87
N LEU A 167 6.27 21.83 13.87
CA LEU A 167 6.64 21.41 15.22
C LEU A 167 7.13 19.95 15.27
N GLU A 168 6.59 19.10 14.41
CA GLU A 168 7.04 17.72 14.27
C GLU A 168 8.38 17.62 13.56
N GLN A 169 8.66 18.40 12.52
CA GLN A 169 9.97 18.43 11.86
C GLN A 169 11.12 18.76 12.84
N LEU A 170 10.89 19.69 13.76
CA LEU A 170 11.89 20.09 14.77
C LEU A 170 12.09 19.00 15.85
N ALA A 171 11.01 18.33 16.27
CA ALA A 171 11.09 17.17 17.15
C ALA A 171 11.73 15.95 16.45
N GLN A 172 11.51 15.80 15.15
CA GLN A 172 11.99 14.69 14.34
C GLN A 172 13.49 14.81 14.02
N ALA A 173 13.99 16.03 13.77
CA ALA A 173 15.42 16.29 13.61
C ALA A 173 16.22 15.92 14.87
N ILE A 174 15.69 16.27 16.05
CA ILE A 174 16.26 15.89 17.36
C ILE A 174 16.15 14.37 17.58
N TYR A 175 15.07 13.73 17.11
CA TYR A 175 14.89 12.28 17.16
C TYR A 175 15.87 11.52 16.26
N TYR A 176 16.14 12.00 15.03
CA TYR A 176 17.02 11.32 14.06
C TYR A 176 18.50 11.41 14.38
N TYR A 177 18.95 12.53 14.97
CA TYR A 177 20.32 12.63 15.46
C TYR A 177 20.68 11.48 16.41
N ASN A 178 19.71 11.05 17.23
CA ASN A 178 19.85 9.93 18.17
C ASN A 178 19.67 8.53 17.53
N LYS A 179 19.38 8.44 16.22
CA LYS A 179 19.04 7.18 15.51
C LYS A 179 19.92 6.89 14.29
N LEU A 180 20.99 7.66 14.07
CA LEU A 180 21.93 7.48 12.94
C LEU A 180 22.41 6.03 12.71
N PRO A 181 22.78 5.24 13.74
CA PRO A 181 23.16 3.84 13.54
C PRO A 181 21.99 2.94 13.08
N MET A 182 20.76 3.23 13.52
CA MET A 182 19.56 2.50 13.08
C MET A 182 19.16 2.85 11.65
N LEU A 183 19.43 4.09 11.22
CA LEU A 183 19.26 4.55 9.84
C LEU A 183 20.20 3.81 8.89
N GLU A 184 21.48 3.70 9.25
CA GLU A 184 22.46 2.93 8.48
C GLU A 184 22.05 1.46 8.34
N GLN A 185 21.63 0.83 9.43
CA GLN A 185 21.14 -0.55 9.40
C GLN A 185 19.91 -0.71 8.49
N SER A 186 18.92 0.19 8.59
CA SER A 186 17.74 0.17 7.72
C SER A 186 18.09 0.37 6.25
N TYR A 187 19.10 1.21 5.97
CA TYR A 187 19.57 1.47 4.62
C TYR A 187 20.23 0.23 4.04
N LEU A 188 21.12 -0.40 4.81
CA LEU A 188 21.80 -1.63 4.39
C LEU A 188 20.81 -2.79 4.20
N GLN A 189 19.81 -2.91 5.06
CA GLN A 189 18.73 -3.90 4.91
C GLN A 189 17.91 -3.66 3.63
N THR A 190 17.51 -2.40 3.39
CA THR A 190 16.77 -2.03 2.19
C THR A 190 17.61 -2.24 0.94
N LEU A 191 18.88 -1.85 0.98
CA LEU A 191 19.83 -2.04 -0.12
C LEU A 191 20.00 -3.52 -0.44
N ALA A 192 20.22 -4.37 0.57
CA ALA A 192 20.36 -5.81 0.40
C ALA A 192 19.08 -6.43 -0.20
N ARG A 193 17.91 -6.11 0.37
CA ARG A 193 16.61 -6.61 -0.13
C ARG A 193 16.37 -6.18 -1.58
N ASN A 194 16.52 -4.90 -1.87
CA ASN A 194 16.28 -4.36 -3.19
C ASN A 194 17.27 -4.92 -4.21
N THR A 195 18.54 -5.13 -3.84
CA THR A 195 19.54 -5.75 -4.72
C THR A 195 19.14 -7.18 -5.08
N ILE A 196 18.69 -7.98 -4.10
CA ILE A 196 18.20 -9.35 -4.33
C ILE A 196 16.98 -9.32 -5.26
N PHE A 197 16.01 -8.45 -4.99
CA PHE A 197 14.80 -8.34 -5.81
C PHE A 197 15.10 -7.94 -7.25
N LEU A 198 15.97 -6.96 -7.45
CA LEU A 198 16.35 -6.48 -8.78
C LEU A 198 17.17 -7.53 -9.55
N ASP A 199 18.07 -8.28 -8.89
CA ASP A 199 18.82 -9.33 -9.58
C ASP A 199 17.94 -10.54 -9.95
N GLU A 200 17.07 -11.00 -9.04
CA GLU A 200 16.09 -12.05 -9.34
C GLU A 200 15.18 -11.64 -10.51
N PHE A 201 14.78 -10.38 -10.54
CA PHE A 201 13.96 -9.83 -11.62
C PHE A 201 14.71 -9.74 -12.95
N ARG A 202 15.98 -9.29 -12.92
CA ARG A 202 16.83 -9.26 -14.11
C ARG A 202 17.00 -10.65 -14.72
N GLN A 203 17.20 -11.68 -13.89
CA GLN A 203 17.28 -13.07 -14.34
C GLN A 203 15.96 -13.54 -14.98
N LEU A 204 14.82 -13.16 -14.41
CA LEU A 204 13.51 -13.44 -14.98
C LEU A 204 13.30 -12.73 -16.33
N LEU A 205 13.68 -11.46 -16.44
CA LEU A 205 13.58 -10.71 -17.70
C LEU A 205 14.38 -11.35 -18.83
N ASN A 206 15.56 -11.91 -18.53
CA ASN A 206 16.35 -12.65 -19.52
C ASN A 206 15.66 -13.92 -20.04
N SER A 207 14.65 -14.44 -19.34
CA SER A 207 13.84 -15.58 -19.78
C SER A 207 12.58 -15.17 -20.54
N ILE A 208 12.29 -13.87 -20.63
CA ILE A 208 11.12 -13.32 -21.29
C ILE A 208 11.53 -12.76 -22.65
N ASP A 209 11.27 -13.54 -23.70
CA ASP A 209 11.55 -13.11 -25.08
C ASP A 209 10.35 -12.36 -25.69
N ASN A 210 10.65 -11.28 -26.43
CA ASN A 210 9.69 -10.55 -27.28
C ASN A 210 8.46 -9.97 -26.56
N ILE A 211 8.62 -9.51 -25.31
CA ILE A 211 7.59 -8.78 -24.57
C ILE A 211 8.17 -7.45 -24.07
N ASP A 212 7.57 -6.34 -24.51
CA ASP A 212 7.90 -5.02 -23.96
C ASP A 212 7.33 -4.91 -22.53
N ILE A 213 8.19 -4.57 -21.57
CA ILE A 213 7.83 -4.43 -20.16
C ILE A 213 8.32 -3.08 -19.65
N ILE A 214 7.42 -2.31 -19.05
CA ILE A 214 7.75 -1.07 -18.33
C ILE A 214 7.77 -1.37 -16.83
N LEU A 215 8.88 -1.03 -16.16
CA LEU A 215 8.98 -1.11 -14.71
C LEU A 215 8.24 0.08 -14.07
N LEU A 216 7.45 -0.16 -13.04
CA LEU A 216 6.66 0.86 -12.36
C LEU A 216 7.07 1.03 -10.89
N LYS A 217 6.65 2.17 -10.33
CA LYS A 217 6.60 2.44 -8.88
C LYS A 217 7.90 2.09 -8.14
N GLY A 218 7.80 1.27 -7.09
CA GLY A 218 8.85 0.99 -6.12
C GLY A 218 10.21 0.70 -6.77
N ALA A 219 10.24 -0.34 -7.60
CA ALA A 219 11.44 -0.82 -8.26
C ALA A 219 12.01 0.19 -9.26
N TYR A 220 11.16 0.80 -10.12
CA TYR A 220 11.62 1.81 -11.07
C TYR A 220 12.23 3.02 -10.37
N LEU A 221 11.52 3.55 -9.37
CA LEU A 221 11.94 4.75 -8.65
C LEU A 221 13.22 4.48 -7.84
N ALA A 222 13.37 3.31 -7.24
CA ALA A 222 14.56 2.96 -6.46
C ALA A 222 15.81 2.84 -7.35
N SER A 223 15.64 2.34 -8.57
CA SER A 223 16.75 2.13 -9.51
C SER A 223 17.08 3.36 -10.36
N CYS A 224 16.08 4.15 -10.75
CA CYS A 224 16.24 5.18 -11.78
C CYS A 224 16.07 6.60 -11.25
N ILE A 225 15.34 6.80 -10.15
CA ILE A 225 15.04 8.14 -9.63
C ILE A 225 15.85 8.44 -8.37
N TYR A 226 15.73 7.62 -7.34
CA TYR A 226 16.44 7.83 -6.09
C TYR A 226 17.97 7.74 -6.27
N PRO A 227 18.76 8.48 -5.46
CA PRO A 227 20.22 8.43 -5.54
C PRO A 227 20.81 7.04 -5.24
N SER A 228 20.12 6.25 -4.43
CA SER A 228 20.52 4.88 -4.11
C SER A 228 19.28 4.00 -3.90
N PRO A 229 19.30 2.74 -4.37
CA PRO A 229 18.21 1.79 -4.12
C PRO A 229 18.03 1.48 -2.64
N GLY A 230 19.02 1.73 -1.77
CA GLY A 230 18.86 1.56 -0.32
C GLY A 230 17.99 2.61 0.38
N ILE A 231 17.66 3.71 -0.31
CA ILE A 231 16.83 4.80 0.26
C ILE A 231 15.34 4.50 0.13
N ARG A 232 14.97 3.77 -0.94
CA ARG A 232 13.58 3.53 -1.30
C ARG A 232 13.18 2.06 -1.10
N PRO A 233 12.53 1.72 0.02
CA PRO A 233 12.01 0.36 0.21
C PRO A 233 10.84 0.07 -0.74
N PHE A 234 10.80 -1.15 -1.28
CA PHE A 234 9.63 -1.69 -1.98
C PHE A 234 9.44 -3.19 -1.65
N SER A 235 8.21 -3.68 -1.78
CA SER A 235 7.79 -5.04 -1.40
C SER A 235 7.55 -5.98 -2.58
N ASP A 236 7.29 -5.40 -3.75
CA ASP A 236 6.85 -6.07 -4.96
C ASP A 236 7.40 -5.35 -6.19
N ILE A 237 7.46 -6.07 -7.30
CA ILE A 237 7.82 -5.50 -8.60
C ILE A 237 6.58 -5.30 -9.43
N ASP A 238 6.27 -4.03 -9.68
CA ASP A 238 5.17 -3.63 -10.54
C ASP A 238 5.62 -3.53 -11.99
N LEU A 239 4.92 -4.23 -12.88
CA LEU A 239 5.20 -4.27 -14.31
C LEU A 239 3.99 -3.77 -15.09
N LEU A 240 4.22 -2.99 -16.14
CA LEU A 240 3.22 -2.68 -17.14
C LEU A 240 3.53 -3.44 -18.43
N VAL A 241 2.53 -4.17 -18.93
CA VAL A 241 2.57 -4.86 -20.23
C VAL A 241 1.42 -4.44 -21.11
N LYS A 242 1.60 -4.57 -22.43
CA LYS A 242 0.51 -4.40 -23.38
C LYS A 242 -0.53 -5.50 -23.11
N GLY A 243 -1.82 -5.14 -23.07
CA GLY A 243 -2.89 -6.11 -22.78
C GLY A 243 -2.87 -7.33 -23.72
N ARG A 244 -2.48 -7.13 -24.98
CA ARG A 244 -2.31 -8.21 -25.98
C ARG A 244 -1.17 -9.20 -25.67
N ASP A 245 -0.16 -8.77 -24.90
CA ASP A 245 1.01 -9.57 -24.55
C ASP A 245 0.93 -10.14 -23.13
N PHE A 246 -0.09 -9.75 -22.35
CA PHE A 246 -0.34 -10.27 -21.00
C PHE A 246 -0.30 -11.81 -20.97
N GLN A 247 -0.96 -12.46 -21.93
CA GLN A 247 -1.07 -13.92 -21.89
C GLN A 247 0.24 -14.65 -22.18
N LYS A 248 1.12 -14.03 -22.97
CA LYS A 248 2.49 -14.54 -23.15
C LYS A 248 3.27 -14.42 -21.84
N LEU A 249 3.21 -13.25 -21.19
CA LEU A 249 3.89 -13.03 -19.90
C LEU A 249 3.35 -13.97 -18.81
N HIS A 250 2.03 -14.19 -18.77
CA HIS A 250 1.40 -15.14 -17.86
C HIS A 250 2.00 -16.54 -18.00
N SER A 251 2.11 -17.06 -19.24
CA SER A 251 2.72 -18.37 -19.50
C SER A 251 4.20 -18.43 -19.11
N CYS A 252 4.97 -17.37 -19.36
CA CYS A 252 6.36 -17.27 -18.93
C CYS A 252 6.48 -17.35 -17.40
N LEU A 253 5.73 -16.50 -16.68
CA LEU A 253 5.74 -16.47 -15.20
C LEU A 253 5.35 -17.82 -14.59
N LYS A 254 4.31 -18.47 -15.14
CA LYS A 254 3.85 -19.80 -14.72
C LYS A 254 4.95 -20.86 -14.93
N SER A 255 5.64 -20.82 -16.06
CA SER A 255 6.75 -21.72 -16.38
C SER A 255 7.96 -21.49 -15.47
N SER A 256 8.17 -20.25 -15.01
CA SER A 256 9.17 -19.89 -13.99
C SER A 256 8.72 -20.19 -12.55
N GLY A 257 7.58 -20.86 -12.36
CA GLY A 257 7.08 -21.31 -11.06
C GLY A 257 6.26 -20.29 -10.27
N TYR A 258 5.94 -19.12 -10.85
CA TYR A 258 5.04 -18.16 -10.23
C TYR A 258 3.58 -18.59 -10.36
N LYS A 259 2.78 -18.25 -9.35
CA LYS A 259 1.34 -18.53 -9.29
C LYS A 259 0.56 -17.21 -9.23
N PRO A 260 -0.47 -17.03 -10.08
CA PRO A 260 -1.30 -15.83 -10.04
C PRO A 260 -2.20 -15.83 -8.80
N PHE A 261 -2.47 -14.63 -8.28
CA PHE A 261 -3.47 -14.35 -7.26
C PHE A 261 -4.30 -13.11 -7.68
N PRO A 262 -5.63 -13.24 -7.81
CA PRO A 262 -6.43 -14.48 -7.71
C PRO A 262 -6.02 -15.52 -8.77
N GLU A 263 -6.43 -16.78 -8.60
CA GLU A 263 -6.23 -17.79 -9.65
C GLU A 263 -6.93 -17.34 -10.92
N ILE A 264 -6.23 -17.43 -12.04
CA ILE A 264 -6.69 -17.02 -13.35
C ILE A 264 -6.65 -18.23 -14.27
N ASN A 265 -7.78 -18.50 -14.91
CA ASN A 265 -7.83 -19.52 -15.96
C ASN A 265 -7.04 -19.02 -17.18
N ASP A 266 -6.45 -19.94 -17.93
CA ASP A 266 -5.66 -19.63 -19.15
C ASP A 266 -6.50 -19.02 -20.30
N SER A 267 -7.73 -18.56 -20.04
CA SER A 267 -8.62 -17.92 -21.00
C SER A 267 -8.04 -16.57 -21.50
N PRO A 268 -7.98 -16.35 -22.82
CA PRO A 268 -7.51 -15.09 -23.43
C PRO A 268 -8.37 -13.87 -23.06
N GLU A 269 -9.56 -14.06 -22.50
CA GLU A 269 -10.57 -13.01 -22.34
C GLU A 269 -10.37 -12.14 -21.10
N LEU A 270 -9.38 -12.42 -20.23
CA LEU A 270 -9.16 -11.66 -18.99
C LEU A 270 -8.69 -10.22 -19.23
N ALA A 271 -7.84 -9.98 -20.23
CA ALA A 271 -7.35 -8.63 -20.54
C ALA A 271 -8.46 -7.71 -21.09
N ASN A 272 -9.54 -8.28 -21.65
CA ASN A 272 -10.70 -7.55 -22.18
C ASN A 272 -11.74 -7.18 -21.11
N GLN A 273 -11.43 -7.36 -19.82
CA GLN A 273 -12.38 -7.10 -18.73
C GLN A 273 -12.07 -5.75 -18.06
N ASN A 274 -12.92 -4.75 -18.29
CA ASN A 274 -12.82 -3.40 -17.69
C ASN A 274 -12.76 -3.31 -16.14
N TYR A 275 -12.78 -4.44 -15.43
CA TYR A 275 -12.74 -4.50 -13.96
C TYR A 275 -11.48 -5.15 -13.38
N LEU A 276 -10.71 -5.87 -14.20
CA LEU A 276 -9.42 -6.41 -13.80
C LEU A 276 -8.39 -5.83 -14.74
N ASN A 277 -7.39 -5.16 -14.19
CA ASN A 277 -6.30 -4.60 -14.96
C ASN A 277 -4.92 -4.89 -14.38
N SER A 278 -4.88 -5.76 -13.38
CA SER A 278 -3.65 -6.22 -12.78
C SER A 278 -3.81 -7.56 -12.06
N VAL A 279 -2.70 -8.27 -11.89
CA VAL A 279 -2.62 -9.61 -11.29
C VAL A 279 -1.33 -9.71 -10.49
N MET A 280 -1.42 -10.19 -9.25
CA MET A 280 -0.25 -10.47 -8.44
C MET A 280 0.25 -11.88 -8.75
N TYR A 281 1.56 -12.07 -8.82
CA TYR A 281 2.22 -13.36 -9.02
C TYR A 281 3.18 -13.60 -7.87
N THR A 282 3.03 -14.72 -7.18
CA THR A 282 3.89 -15.11 -6.05
C THR A 282 4.58 -16.43 -6.35
N ASN A 283 5.77 -16.60 -5.82
CA ASN A 283 6.50 -17.86 -5.95
C ASN A 283 7.05 -18.23 -4.58
N ALA A 284 6.53 -19.30 -3.98
CA ALA A 284 6.93 -19.72 -2.64
C ALA A 284 8.40 -20.20 -2.54
N GLY A 285 9.13 -20.31 -3.66
CA GLY A 285 10.57 -20.55 -3.66
C GLY A 285 11.41 -19.27 -3.75
N ARG A 286 10.79 -18.11 -3.94
CA ARG A 286 11.44 -16.81 -4.15
C ARG A 286 10.90 -15.79 -3.15
N ASN A 287 11.65 -14.71 -2.97
CA ASN A 287 11.27 -13.67 -2.00
C ASN A 287 10.48 -12.51 -2.64
N ILE A 288 10.20 -12.60 -3.93
CA ILE A 288 9.66 -11.51 -4.73
C ILE A 288 8.28 -11.81 -5.29
N SER A 289 7.37 -10.87 -5.06
CA SER A 289 6.06 -10.82 -5.70
C SER A 289 6.11 -9.92 -6.93
N ILE A 290 5.43 -10.32 -8.00
CA ILE A 290 5.39 -9.57 -9.27
C ILE A 290 3.94 -9.16 -9.52
N HIS A 291 3.68 -7.86 -9.52
CA HIS A 291 2.38 -7.31 -9.84
C HIS A 291 2.35 -6.88 -11.30
N VAL A 292 1.70 -7.67 -12.15
CA VAL A 292 1.57 -7.37 -13.58
C VAL A 292 0.32 -6.53 -13.80
N HIS A 293 0.47 -5.38 -14.45
CA HIS A 293 -0.58 -4.44 -14.84
C HIS A 293 -0.66 -4.35 -16.37
N TRP A 294 -1.85 -4.08 -16.91
CA TRP A 294 -2.02 -3.72 -18.32
C TRP A 294 -2.75 -2.39 -18.52
N ASP A 295 -3.00 -1.68 -17.42
CA ASP A 295 -3.50 -0.31 -17.38
C ASP A 295 -2.80 0.42 -16.23
N LEU A 296 -2.52 1.71 -16.38
CA LEU A 296 -1.89 2.51 -15.31
C LEU A 296 -2.82 2.77 -14.12
N MET A 297 -4.15 2.68 -14.32
CA MET A 297 -5.15 2.96 -13.29
C MET A 297 -5.64 1.70 -12.60
N ASN A 298 -4.90 1.15 -11.64
CA ASN A 298 -5.27 -0.14 -11.00
C ASN A 298 -6.70 -0.11 -10.40
N SER A 299 -7.64 -0.88 -10.97
CA SER A 299 -9.08 -0.74 -10.77
C SER A 299 -9.65 -1.80 -9.81
N THR A 300 -9.68 -1.53 -8.51
CA THR A 300 -10.62 -2.21 -7.58
C THR A 300 -11.99 -1.51 -7.51
N LEU A 301 -12.11 -0.39 -8.21
CA LEU A 301 -13.25 0.51 -8.30
C LEU A 301 -13.55 0.78 -9.79
N PRO A 302 -14.76 1.22 -10.15
CA PRO A 302 -15.11 1.55 -11.54
C PRO A 302 -14.46 2.88 -12.00
N LEU A 303 -13.17 3.07 -11.72
CA LEU A 303 -12.41 4.29 -12.02
C LEU A 303 -12.40 4.58 -13.52
N TYR A 304 -12.35 3.53 -14.35
CA TYR A 304 -12.46 3.58 -15.81
C TYR A 304 -13.69 4.37 -16.32
N MET A 305 -14.72 4.56 -15.49
CA MET A 305 -15.92 5.30 -15.88
C MET A 305 -15.71 6.82 -15.90
N ASN A 306 -14.88 7.33 -14.98
CA ASN A 306 -14.72 8.76 -14.77
C ASN A 306 -13.32 9.26 -15.15
N SER A 307 -12.37 8.35 -15.33
CA SER A 307 -11.00 8.63 -15.73
C SER A 307 -10.53 7.49 -16.63
N ARG A 308 -9.95 7.83 -17.79
CA ARG A 308 -9.39 6.84 -18.71
C ARG A 308 -8.04 7.34 -19.19
N ILE A 309 -7.02 6.52 -18.95
CA ILE A 309 -5.71 6.72 -19.52
C ILE A 309 -5.67 5.96 -20.85
N GLU A 310 -5.28 6.65 -21.92
CA GLU A 310 -5.18 6.03 -23.23
C GLU A 310 -3.86 5.26 -23.34
N MET A 311 -3.93 3.94 -23.15
CA MET A 311 -2.72 3.10 -23.04
C MET A 311 -1.85 3.12 -24.30
N ASP A 312 -2.42 3.30 -25.49
CA ASP A 312 -1.63 3.45 -26.71
C ASP A 312 -0.77 4.72 -26.68
N SER A 313 -1.29 5.83 -26.14
CA SER A 313 -0.50 7.05 -25.89
C SER A 313 0.62 6.80 -24.89
N ILE A 314 0.37 6.03 -23.83
CA ILE A 314 1.41 5.63 -22.86
C ILE A 314 2.54 4.87 -23.54
N TRP A 315 2.20 3.84 -24.32
CA TRP A 315 3.18 2.98 -24.98
C TRP A 315 3.94 3.70 -26.10
N ASN A 316 3.30 4.60 -26.83
CA ASN A 316 3.95 5.39 -27.89
C ASN A 316 4.93 6.43 -27.32
N ALA A 317 4.67 6.95 -26.12
CA ALA A 317 5.55 7.89 -25.43
C ALA A 317 6.61 7.21 -24.54
N ALA A 318 6.50 5.90 -24.30
CA ALA A 318 7.46 5.16 -23.49
C ALA A 318 8.85 5.16 -24.14
N ARG A 319 9.88 5.30 -23.31
CA ARG A 319 11.28 5.42 -23.77
C ARG A 319 12.14 4.30 -23.19
N LYS A 320 13.24 3.96 -23.87
CA LYS A 320 14.28 3.11 -23.27
C LYS A 320 15.19 3.95 -22.41
N ASN A 321 15.48 3.48 -21.21
CA ASN A 321 16.39 4.14 -20.28
C ASN A 321 17.83 3.71 -20.50
N SER A 322 18.76 4.32 -19.75
CA SER A 322 20.20 4.03 -19.85
C SER A 322 20.56 2.58 -19.47
N LEU A 323 19.68 1.88 -18.75
CA LEU A 323 19.82 0.49 -18.37
C LEU A 323 19.20 -0.47 -19.39
N GLY A 324 18.64 0.05 -20.49
CA GLY A 324 18.03 -0.73 -21.57
C GLY A 324 16.58 -1.17 -21.31
N PHE A 325 15.98 -0.77 -20.19
CA PHE A 325 14.58 -1.09 -19.87
C PHE A 325 13.64 -0.03 -20.45
N MET A 326 12.40 -0.42 -20.76
CA MET A 326 11.36 0.56 -21.08
C MET A 326 10.89 1.26 -19.80
N GLU A 327 10.67 2.56 -19.89
CA GLU A 327 10.13 3.41 -18.82
C GLU A 327 9.03 4.33 -19.35
N LEU A 328 8.19 4.80 -18.44
CA LEU A 328 7.24 5.88 -18.73
C LEU A 328 8.01 7.16 -19.04
N CYS A 329 7.49 8.00 -19.95
CA CYS A 329 7.95 9.37 -20.03
C CYS A 329 7.64 10.11 -18.70
N PRO A 330 8.40 11.18 -18.36
CA PRO A 330 8.27 11.87 -17.09
C PRO A 330 6.83 12.32 -16.75
N GLU A 331 6.08 12.80 -17.75
CA GLU A 331 4.70 13.26 -17.61
C GLU A 331 3.75 12.13 -17.19
N HIS A 332 3.86 10.98 -17.88
CA HIS A 332 3.04 9.81 -17.57
C HIS A 332 3.43 9.18 -16.22
N LEU A 333 4.72 9.22 -15.86
CA LEU A 333 5.17 8.79 -14.54
C LEU A 333 4.55 9.65 -13.43
N LEU A 334 4.58 10.97 -13.54
CA LEU A 334 3.96 11.87 -12.57
C LEU A 334 2.46 11.64 -12.44
N LEU A 335 1.77 11.48 -13.58
CA LEU A 335 0.33 11.21 -13.59
C LEU A 335 0.01 9.89 -12.87
N HIS A 336 0.80 8.85 -13.11
CA HIS A 336 0.65 7.54 -12.46
C HIS A 336 0.89 7.63 -10.95
N LEU A 337 1.94 8.33 -10.51
CA LEU A 337 2.24 8.48 -9.08
C LEU A 337 1.18 9.30 -8.34
N ALA A 338 0.64 10.34 -8.98
CA ALA A 338 -0.46 11.12 -8.42
C ALA A 338 -1.73 10.27 -8.23
N GLU A 339 -2.13 9.49 -9.23
CA GLU A 339 -3.25 8.54 -9.11
C GLU A 339 -3.02 7.55 -7.97
N HIS A 340 -1.82 6.97 -7.91
CA HIS A 340 -1.46 5.98 -6.89
C HIS A 340 -1.52 6.57 -5.48
N ALA A 341 -0.99 7.78 -5.28
CA ALA A 341 -0.98 8.46 -3.99
C ALA A 341 -2.40 8.76 -3.48
N VAL A 342 -3.29 9.26 -4.36
CA VAL A 342 -4.71 9.51 -4.00
C VAL A 342 -5.47 8.22 -3.74
N LYS A 343 -5.25 7.18 -4.54
CA LYS A 343 -5.91 5.87 -4.35
C LYS A 343 -5.66 5.33 -2.94
N HIS A 344 -4.44 5.50 -2.45
CA HIS A 344 -4.04 5.14 -1.09
C HIS A 344 -4.31 6.23 -0.05
N SER A 345 -5.00 7.32 -0.44
CA SER A 345 -5.34 8.44 0.43
C SER A 345 -4.13 9.00 1.18
N PHE A 346 -2.94 8.96 0.58
CA PHE A 346 -1.68 9.37 1.19
C PHE A 346 -1.39 8.65 2.52
N ASP A 347 -1.67 7.34 2.58
CA ASP A 347 -1.44 6.51 3.76
C ASP A 347 0.03 6.47 4.22
N ARG A 348 0.97 6.71 3.30
CA ARG A 348 2.42 6.67 3.54
C ARG A 348 3.12 7.88 2.93
N LEU A 349 4.10 8.43 3.66
CA LEU A 349 4.93 9.56 3.21
C LEU A 349 5.68 9.27 1.92
N ILE A 350 6.10 8.02 1.74
CA ILE A 350 6.89 7.60 0.60
C ILE A 350 6.22 8.01 -0.72
N LEU A 351 4.89 7.94 -0.80
CA LEU A 351 4.09 8.30 -1.98
C LEU A 351 4.21 9.79 -2.35
N ILE A 352 4.38 10.66 -1.34
CA ILE A 352 4.62 12.09 -1.56
C ILE A 352 6.08 12.33 -1.95
N ARG A 353 7.03 11.67 -1.26
CA ARG A 353 8.46 11.79 -1.59
C ARG A 353 8.73 11.33 -3.02
N ASP A 354 8.04 10.31 -3.50
CA ASP A 354 8.14 9.84 -4.89
C ASP A 354 7.87 10.91 -5.92
N ILE A 355 6.79 11.67 -5.71
CA ILE A 355 6.42 12.75 -6.61
C ILE A 355 7.48 13.84 -6.54
N ALA A 356 7.96 14.18 -5.33
CA ALA A 356 9.00 15.18 -5.15
C ALA A 356 10.32 14.79 -5.85
N GLU A 357 10.80 13.55 -5.65
CA GLU A 357 12.03 13.05 -6.27
C GLU A 357 11.96 13.06 -7.80
N VAL A 358 10.79 12.73 -8.37
CA VAL A 358 10.59 12.82 -9.82
C VAL A 358 10.63 14.26 -10.31
N ILE A 359 9.98 15.20 -9.62
CA ILE A 359 10.00 16.62 -9.98
C ILE A 359 11.41 17.22 -9.80
N GLU A 360 12.10 16.91 -8.71
CA GLU A 360 13.47 17.35 -8.44
C GLU A 360 14.43 16.86 -9.53
N LYS A 361 14.33 15.58 -9.90
CA LYS A 361 15.27 14.95 -10.83
C LYS A 361 14.96 15.19 -12.30
N LEU A 362 13.69 15.16 -12.67
CA LEU A 362 13.24 15.21 -14.08
C LEU A 362 12.48 16.51 -14.41
N GLY A 363 12.42 17.47 -13.49
CA GLY A 363 11.68 18.74 -13.64
C GLY A 363 12.00 19.51 -14.91
N SER A 364 13.25 19.47 -15.37
CA SER A 364 13.70 20.11 -16.61
C SER A 364 13.35 19.34 -17.88
N GLU A 365 13.08 18.03 -17.77
CA GLU A 365 12.64 17.18 -18.88
C GLU A 365 11.12 17.19 -19.06
N ILE A 366 10.37 17.61 -18.04
CA ILE A 366 8.91 17.60 -18.05
C ILE A 366 8.37 18.74 -18.92
N ASP A 367 7.65 18.36 -19.97
CA ASP A 367 6.80 19.27 -20.73
C ASP A 367 5.48 19.46 -19.97
N TRP A 368 5.41 20.56 -19.21
CA TRP A 368 4.26 20.85 -18.36
C TRP A 368 2.97 21.08 -19.16
N ASP A 369 3.04 21.57 -20.40
CA ASP A 369 1.86 21.74 -21.25
C ASP A 369 1.31 20.39 -21.71
N LYS A 370 2.19 19.46 -22.11
CA LYS A 370 1.80 18.07 -22.39
C LYS A 370 1.25 17.38 -21.14
N PHE A 371 1.89 17.56 -19.99
CA PHE A 371 1.40 17.02 -18.73
C PHE A 371 -0.04 17.50 -18.43
N MET A 372 -0.31 18.81 -18.59
CA MET A 372 -1.65 19.37 -18.41
C MET A 372 -2.67 18.81 -19.40
N ALA A 373 -2.26 18.55 -20.65
CA ALA A 373 -3.10 17.88 -21.63
C ALA A 373 -3.44 16.45 -21.20
N TYR A 374 -2.47 15.68 -20.70
CA TYR A 374 -2.70 14.33 -20.17
C TYR A 374 -3.64 14.35 -18.96
N CYS A 375 -3.42 15.25 -17.99
CA CYS A 375 -4.32 15.39 -16.84
C CYS A 375 -5.76 15.67 -17.29
N SER A 376 -5.94 16.57 -18.26
CA SER A 376 -7.25 16.97 -18.74
C SER A 376 -7.95 15.86 -19.51
N ASN A 377 -7.25 15.19 -20.42
CA ASN A 377 -7.77 14.09 -21.23
C ASN A 377 -8.14 12.88 -20.35
N SER A 378 -7.35 12.60 -19.33
CA SER A 378 -7.61 11.53 -18.37
C SER A 378 -8.56 11.92 -17.25
N ARG A 379 -8.97 13.21 -17.17
CA ARG A 379 -9.80 13.79 -16.11
C ARG A 379 -9.21 13.54 -14.72
N LEU A 380 -7.91 13.78 -14.57
CA LEU A 380 -7.21 13.59 -13.29
C LEU A 380 -6.79 14.93 -12.65
N ASN A 381 -7.25 16.07 -13.18
CA ASN A 381 -6.86 17.41 -12.72
C ASN A 381 -7.00 17.59 -11.20
N ILE A 382 -8.16 17.25 -10.63
CA ILE A 382 -8.41 17.40 -9.19
C ILE A 382 -7.50 16.49 -8.34
N ILE A 383 -7.22 15.29 -8.85
CA ILE A 383 -6.35 14.30 -8.20
C ILE A 383 -4.91 14.83 -8.16
N VAL A 384 -4.42 15.26 -9.32
CA VAL A 384 -3.08 15.82 -9.49
C VAL A 384 -2.92 17.11 -8.69
N TYR A 385 -3.93 17.99 -8.67
CA TYR A 385 -3.93 19.20 -7.87
C TYR A 385 -3.64 18.93 -6.39
N HIS A 386 -4.42 18.03 -5.77
CA HIS A 386 -4.22 17.71 -4.36
C HIS A 386 -2.89 17.02 -4.09
N CYS A 387 -2.44 16.14 -4.99
CA CYS A 387 -1.11 15.56 -4.90
C CYS A 387 -0.01 16.63 -4.93
N PHE A 388 -0.05 17.54 -5.90
CA PHE A 388 1.01 18.52 -6.10
C PHE A 388 1.04 19.57 -5.01
N ILE A 389 -0.12 20.04 -4.54
CA ILE A 389 -0.16 20.94 -3.37
C ILE A 389 0.41 20.26 -2.13
N LEU A 390 0.02 19.02 -1.84
CA LEU A 390 0.56 18.30 -0.69
C LEU A 390 2.07 18.07 -0.83
N THR A 391 2.52 17.74 -2.03
CA THR A 391 3.94 17.52 -2.33
C THR A 391 4.75 18.79 -2.16
N ALA A 392 4.34 19.90 -2.79
CA ALA A 392 5.00 21.20 -2.66
C ALA A 392 5.05 21.67 -1.20
N LYS A 393 3.96 21.52 -0.45
CA LYS A 393 3.89 21.95 0.95
C LYS A 393 4.73 21.09 1.89
N LEU A 394 4.78 19.79 1.68
CA LEU A 394 5.53 18.90 2.56
C LEU A 394 7.02 18.91 2.20
N THR A 395 7.37 18.80 0.93
CA THR A 395 8.76 18.56 0.50
C THR A 395 9.51 19.82 0.06
N ALA A 396 8.83 20.98 -0.01
CA ALA A 396 9.36 22.22 -0.58
C ALA A 396 9.80 22.11 -2.06
N VAL A 397 9.44 21.03 -2.77
CA VAL A 397 9.71 20.90 -4.20
C VAL A 397 8.99 22.00 -4.99
N GLN A 398 9.70 22.59 -5.96
CA GLN A 398 9.15 23.65 -6.79
C GLN A 398 8.28 23.05 -7.90
N VAL A 399 6.97 23.15 -7.74
CA VAL A 399 5.99 22.92 -8.81
C VAL A 399 5.70 24.28 -9.46
N PRO A 400 5.71 24.40 -10.80
CA PRO A 400 5.40 25.67 -11.45
C PRO A 400 4.05 26.23 -11.01
N GLU A 401 4.00 27.50 -10.60
CA GLU A 401 2.77 28.16 -10.15
C GLU A 401 1.69 28.14 -11.24
N SER A 402 2.10 28.27 -12.50
CA SER A 402 1.22 28.18 -13.66
C SER A 402 0.52 26.82 -13.77
N VAL A 403 1.18 25.73 -13.39
CA VAL A 403 0.62 24.38 -13.38
C VAL A 403 -0.37 24.22 -12.23
N LEU A 404 0.00 24.65 -11.03
CA LEU A 404 -0.91 24.61 -9.86
C LEU A 404 -2.17 25.46 -10.10
N ALA A 405 -2.02 26.66 -10.67
CA ALA A 405 -3.13 27.55 -10.99
C ALA A 405 -4.10 26.94 -12.02
N GLN A 406 -3.57 26.23 -13.03
CA GLN A 406 -4.41 25.57 -14.04
C GLN A 406 -5.11 24.31 -13.50
N LEU A 407 -4.45 23.57 -12.60
CA LEU A 407 -5.03 22.38 -11.95
C LEU A 407 -6.08 22.73 -10.90
N MET A 408 -6.03 23.94 -10.34
CA MET A 408 -6.89 24.37 -9.25
C MET A 408 -8.38 24.25 -9.61
N PRO A 409 -9.19 23.55 -8.79
CA PRO A 409 -10.62 23.41 -9.06
C PRO A 409 -11.30 24.77 -8.97
N ARG A 410 -12.06 25.15 -10.01
CA ARG A 410 -12.81 26.42 -10.05
C ARG A 410 -13.82 26.56 -8.90
N LYS A 411 -14.41 25.43 -8.49
CA LYS A 411 -15.34 25.35 -7.35
C LYS A 411 -15.10 24.05 -6.60
N GLN A 412 -15.01 24.16 -5.29
CA GLN A 412 -14.86 23.00 -4.44
C GLN A 412 -16.17 22.21 -4.35
N SER A 413 -16.14 20.92 -4.68
CA SER A 413 -17.33 20.07 -4.59
C SER A 413 -17.62 19.69 -3.13
N PHE A 414 -18.84 19.21 -2.84
CA PHE A 414 -19.16 18.68 -1.51
C PHE A 414 -18.31 17.44 -1.18
N GLU A 415 -18.13 16.57 -2.16
CA GLU A 415 -17.34 15.34 -2.04
C GLU A 415 -15.87 15.64 -1.77
N GLU A 416 -15.29 16.62 -2.48
CA GLU A 416 -13.93 17.10 -2.25
C GLU A 416 -13.78 17.69 -0.84
N ARG A 417 -14.70 18.56 -0.40
CA ARG A 417 -14.67 19.10 0.98
C ARG A 417 -14.77 18.00 2.02
N LEU A 418 -15.61 16.99 1.79
CA LEU A 418 -15.75 15.86 2.69
C LEU A 418 -14.47 15.01 2.73
N TYR A 419 -13.86 14.75 1.57
CA TYR A 419 -12.57 14.08 1.45
C TYR A 419 -11.51 14.80 2.27
N LEU A 420 -11.30 16.09 2.04
CA LEU A 420 -10.31 16.88 2.75
C LEU A 420 -10.59 16.98 4.25
N LYS A 421 -11.86 17.06 4.65
CA LYS A 421 -12.24 17.08 6.07
C LYS A 421 -11.91 15.75 6.76
N ILE A 422 -12.13 14.62 6.10
CA ILE A 422 -11.81 13.30 6.64
C ILE A 422 -10.29 13.10 6.67
N LEU A 423 -9.59 13.53 5.61
CA LEU A 423 -8.14 13.51 5.54
C LEU A 423 -7.50 14.39 6.63
N GLY A 424 -7.99 15.60 6.85
CA GLY A 424 -7.52 16.51 7.91
C GLY A 424 -7.71 15.97 9.33
N LYS A 425 -8.56 14.94 9.50
CA LYS A 425 -8.79 14.24 10.77
C LYS A 425 -7.92 13.00 10.96
N GLY A 426 -6.97 12.77 10.05
CA GLY A 426 -6.00 11.67 10.16
C GLY A 426 -6.47 10.33 9.58
N TYR A 427 -7.68 10.25 9.01
CA TYR A 427 -8.12 9.01 8.37
C TYR A 427 -7.48 8.85 6.98
N ARG A 428 -6.96 7.66 6.67
CA ARG A 428 -6.18 7.36 5.45
C ARG A 428 -6.64 6.09 4.73
N GLY A 429 -7.92 5.71 4.86
CA GLY A 429 -8.44 4.52 4.19
C GLY A 429 -8.53 4.69 2.67
N CYS A 430 -8.24 3.65 1.89
CA CYS A 430 -8.40 3.68 0.43
C CYS A 430 -9.86 3.96 -0.01
N ASP A 431 -10.83 3.70 0.87
CA ASP A 431 -12.26 3.94 0.63
C ASP A 431 -12.64 5.42 0.56
N ILE A 432 -11.90 6.32 1.21
CA ILE A 432 -12.23 7.76 1.10
C ILE A 432 -11.75 8.36 -0.21
N SER A 433 -10.79 7.73 -0.92
CA SER A 433 -10.37 8.16 -2.26
C SER A 433 -11.55 8.20 -3.24
N LEU A 434 -12.57 7.36 -3.02
CA LEU A 434 -13.84 7.36 -3.76
C LEU A 434 -14.51 8.72 -3.81
N LEU A 435 -14.40 9.52 -2.75
CA LEU A 435 -14.99 10.86 -2.70
C LEU A 435 -14.34 11.78 -3.73
N LEU A 436 -13.03 11.66 -3.93
CA LEU A 436 -12.32 12.48 -4.91
C LEU A 436 -12.62 12.02 -6.35
N TYR A 437 -12.71 10.71 -6.57
CA TYR A 437 -13.18 10.16 -7.85
C TYR A 437 -14.64 10.52 -8.15
N LEU A 438 -15.48 10.65 -7.13
CA LEU A 438 -16.87 11.10 -7.26
C LEU A 438 -16.96 12.60 -7.51
N ALA A 439 -16.07 13.41 -6.93
CA ALA A 439 -15.95 14.84 -7.19
C ALA A 439 -15.63 15.11 -8.68
N ASN A 440 -14.90 14.19 -9.31
CA ASN A 440 -14.53 14.26 -10.73
C ASN A 440 -15.67 13.88 -11.70
N ALA A 441 -16.81 13.37 -11.21
CA ALA A 441 -17.95 13.03 -12.05
C ALA A 441 -18.76 14.28 -12.43
N ASN A 442 -18.89 14.53 -13.74
CA ASN A 442 -19.46 15.77 -14.30
C ASN A 442 -20.98 15.89 -14.15
N THR A 443 -21.71 14.76 -14.13
CA THR A 443 -23.17 14.76 -14.08
C THR A 443 -23.71 13.95 -12.91
N PHE A 444 -24.93 14.25 -12.48
CA PHE A 444 -25.65 13.44 -11.49
C PHE A 444 -25.79 11.99 -11.95
N ARG A 445 -25.98 11.79 -13.26
CA ARG A 445 -26.02 10.46 -13.88
C ARG A 445 -24.68 9.73 -13.69
N ASP A 446 -23.55 10.37 -13.96
CA ASP A 446 -22.23 9.75 -13.80
C ASP A 446 -21.93 9.42 -12.34
N LYS A 447 -22.30 10.31 -11.41
CA LYS A 447 -22.23 10.08 -9.97
C LYS A 447 -23.04 8.86 -9.56
N PHE A 448 -24.28 8.76 -10.02
CA PHE A 448 -25.15 7.63 -9.74
C PHE A 448 -24.58 6.33 -10.30
N HIS A 449 -24.14 6.32 -11.57
CA HIS A 449 -23.54 5.12 -12.19
C HIS A 449 -22.27 4.68 -11.46
N PHE A 450 -21.41 5.62 -11.09
CA PHE A 450 -20.19 5.33 -10.32
C PHE A 450 -20.50 4.69 -8.96
N LEU A 451 -21.43 5.30 -8.20
CA LEU A 451 -21.88 4.77 -6.91
C LEU A 451 -22.53 3.39 -7.05
N TRP A 452 -23.39 3.22 -8.06
CA TRP A 452 -24.06 1.96 -8.36
C TRP A 452 -23.06 0.84 -8.67
N LYS A 453 -22.08 1.09 -9.53
CA LYS A 453 -21.04 0.10 -9.88
C LYS A 453 -20.05 -0.17 -8.75
N THR A 454 -19.87 0.78 -7.84
CA THR A 454 -19.04 0.60 -6.63
C THR A 454 -19.75 -0.27 -5.58
N ALA A 455 -21.06 -0.03 -5.40
CA ALA A 455 -21.94 -0.79 -4.50
C ALA A 455 -22.21 -2.21 -5.03
N PHE A 456 -22.46 -2.34 -6.33
CA PHE A 456 -22.85 -3.57 -7.01
C PHE A 456 -21.91 -3.91 -8.16
N PRO A 457 -20.63 -4.24 -7.89
CA PRO A 457 -19.73 -4.73 -8.93
C PRO A 457 -20.23 -6.07 -9.50
N PRO A 458 -19.88 -6.42 -10.75
CA PRO A 458 -20.30 -7.69 -11.37
C PRO A 458 -19.94 -8.91 -10.52
N ARG A 459 -20.77 -9.98 -10.58
CA ARG A 459 -20.57 -11.20 -9.77
C ARG A 459 -19.17 -11.79 -9.89
N ARG A 460 -18.61 -11.82 -11.12
CA ARG A 460 -17.24 -12.30 -11.37
C ARG A 460 -16.18 -11.52 -10.59
N VAL A 461 -16.35 -10.21 -10.46
CA VAL A 461 -15.43 -9.32 -9.73
C VAL A 461 -15.53 -9.57 -8.23
N MET A 462 -16.75 -9.78 -7.73
CA MET A 462 -16.97 -10.16 -6.34
C MET A 462 -16.41 -11.55 -6.02
N ALA A 463 -16.53 -12.49 -6.94
CA ALA A 463 -15.95 -13.83 -6.84
C ALA A 463 -14.43 -13.77 -6.77
N MET A 464 -13.78 -13.04 -7.68
CA MET A 464 -12.34 -12.81 -7.66
C MET A 464 -11.90 -12.14 -6.34
N ALA A 465 -12.57 -11.07 -5.92
CA ALA A 465 -12.23 -10.35 -4.69
C ALA A 465 -12.46 -11.16 -3.41
N SER A 466 -13.32 -12.18 -3.44
CA SER A 466 -13.61 -13.05 -2.29
C SER A 466 -12.94 -14.42 -2.39
N ASN A 467 -12.18 -14.66 -3.47
CA ASN A 467 -11.63 -15.97 -3.84
C ASN A 467 -12.70 -17.09 -3.79
N GLN A 468 -13.90 -16.80 -4.31
CA GLN A 468 -15.04 -17.72 -4.36
C GLN A 468 -15.46 -17.93 -5.81
N ASN A 469 -16.11 -19.07 -6.08
CA ASN A 469 -16.77 -19.31 -7.35
C ASN A 469 -17.90 -18.27 -7.56
N SER A 470 -18.08 -17.76 -8.78
CA SER A 470 -19.11 -16.78 -9.15
C SER A 470 -20.52 -17.19 -8.78
N ASP A 471 -20.79 -18.49 -8.76
CA ASP A 471 -22.10 -19.05 -8.42
C ASP A 471 -22.45 -18.89 -6.94
N LYS A 472 -21.44 -18.70 -6.07
CA LYS A 472 -21.62 -18.45 -4.64
C LYS A 472 -21.91 -16.97 -4.33
N ILE A 473 -21.80 -16.07 -5.32
CA ILE A 473 -22.07 -14.65 -5.16
C ILE A 473 -23.58 -14.38 -5.27
N ASN A 474 -24.25 -14.41 -4.11
CA ASN A 474 -25.68 -14.13 -3.97
C ASN A 474 -25.95 -12.77 -3.28
N ALA A 475 -27.23 -12.42 -3.12
CA ALA A 475 -27.66 -11.15 -2.52
C ALA A 475 -27.06 -10.87 -1.13
N SER A 476 -26.85 -11.92 -0.31
CA SER A 476 -26.26 -11.77 1.04
C SER A 476 -24.82 -11.25 1.00
N VAL A 477 -24.07 -11.53 -0.08
CA VAL A 477 -22.69 -11.05 -0.24
C VAL A 477 -22.68 -9.55 -0.48
N TYR A 478 -23.60 -9.05 -1.33
CA TYR A 478 -23.76 -7.61 -1.57
C TYR A 478 -24.28 -6.87 -0.34
N ILE A 479 -25.25 -7.44 0.39
CA ILE A 479 -25.75 -6.84 1.65
C ILE A 479 -24.61 -6.73 2.67
N ARG A 480 -23.81 -7.80 2.87
CA ARG A 480 -22.64 -7.75 3.76
C ARG A 480 -21.61 -6.71 3.33
N ARG A 481 -21.37 -6.55 2.02
CA ARG A 481 -20.49 -5.51 1.48
C ARG A 481 -20.98 -4.11 1.84
N LEU A 482 -22.26 -3.84 1.62
CA LEU A 482 -22.88 -2.54 1.95
C LEU A 482 -22.81 -2.26 3.46
N LEU A 483 -23.17 -3.25 4.29
CA LEU A 483 -23.10 -3.13 5.75
C LEU A 483 -21.68 -2.89 6.25
N ARG A 484 -20.66 -3.54 5.65
CA ARG A 484 -19.25 -3.27 5.94
C ARG A 484 -18.86 -1.84 5.58
N GLY A 485 -19.29 -1.34 4.41
CA GLY A 485 -19.05 0.03 3.98
C GLY A 485 -19.64 1.05 4.95
N VAL A 486 -20.91 0.86 5.33
CA VAL A 486 -21.60 1.73 6.31
C VAL A 486 -20.93 1.68 7.68
N ARG A 487 -20.58 0.48 8.17
CA ARG A 487 -19.87 0.33 9.45
C ARG A 487 -18.51 1.03 9.43
N LYS A 488 -17.78 0.94 8.32
CA LYS A 488 -16.48 1.61 8.15
C LYS A 488 -16.64 3.13 8.24
N ILE A 489 -17.62 3.71 7.53
CA ILE A 489 -17.93 5.14 7.58
C ILE A 489 -18.36 5.57 8.99
N LEU A 490 -19.21 4.79 9.68
CA LEU A 490 -19.68 5.09 11.04
C LEU A 490 -18.57 5.02 12.10
N ILE A 491 -17.63 4.09 11.97
CA ILE A 491 -16.44 4.02 12.84
C ILE A 491 -15.56 5.23 12.57
N THR A 492 -15.32 5.57 11.31
CA THR A 492 -14.55 6.75 10.90
C THR A 492 -15.19 8.02 11.46
N THR A 493 -16.52 8.18 11.40
CA THR A 493 -17.19 9.36 11.97
C THR A 493 -17.19 9.36 13.50
N LYS A 494 -17.41 8.23 14.18
CA LYS A 494 -17.36 8.17 15.67
C LYS A 494 -15.96 8.44 16.23
N SER A 495 -14.91 7.85 15.65
CA SER A 495 -13.50 8.14 15.99
C SER A 495 -13.20 9.64 15.88
N VAL A 496 -13.73 10.25 14.82
CA VAL A 496 -13.62 11.66 14.52
C VAL A 496 -14.41 12.57 15.48
N TYR A 497 -15.53 12.11 16.03
CA TYR A 497 -16.33 12.88 16.99
C TYR A 497 -15.82 12.74 18.42
N SER A 498 -15.24 11.59 18.79
CA SER A 498 -14.67 11.38 20.13
C SER A 498 -13.42 12.24 20.37
N ALA A 499 -12.66 12.56 19.33
CA ALA A 499 -11.49 13.45 19.39
C ALA A 499 -11.82 14.94 19.64
N LYS A 500 -13.11 15.33 19.72
CA LYS A 500 -13.53 16.68 20.09
C LYS A 500 -13.82 16.87 21.59
N HIS A 501 -13.77 15.80 22.39
CA HIS A 501 -14.12 15.84 23.81
C HIS A 501 -13.01 15.33 24.75
N THR A 502 -11.76 15.34 24.28
CA THR A 502 -10.53 15.10 25.06
C THR A 502 -9.44 16.01 24.56
#